data_AF-A0A401T9N4-F1
#
_entry.id   AF-A0A401T9N4-F1
#
_cell.length_a   1.000
_cell.length_b   1.000
_cell.length_c   1.000
_cell.angle_alpha   90.00
_cell.angle_beta   90.00
_cell.angle_gamma   90.00
#
_symmetry.space_group_name_H-M   'P 1'
#
loop_
_entity.id
_entity.type
_entity.pdbx_description
1 polymer ?
#
loop_
_entity_poly.entity_id
_entity_poly.type
_entity_poly.pdbx_seq_one_letter_code
_entity_poly.pdbx_strand_id
1 'polypeptide(L)' 'MRPLHYAAWQGKLEPVRLLLRAGAVVNVASQDGQIPLHLAAQYGHYDV' A
#
# COMPACT_ATOMS: atom_id res chain seq x y z
N MET A 1 -8.66 5.63 3.48
CA MET A 1 -7.54 5.61 2.53
C MET A 1 -6.32 6.29 3.16
N ARG A 2 -5.14 5.68 3.14
CA ARG A 2 -3.87 6.20 3.71
C ARG A 2 -2.79 6.36 2.63
N PRO A 3 -1.67 7.06 2.89
CA PRO A 3 -0.58 7.19 1.93
C PRO A 3 -0.07 5.84 1.39
N LEU A 4 -0.06 4.81 2.24
CA LEU A 4 0.36 3.47 1.86
C LEU A 4 -0.61 2.78 0.89
N HIS A 5 -1.92 3.02 1.02
CA HIS A 5 -2.92 2.56 0.04
C HIS A 5 -2.68 3.18 -1.34
N TYR A 6 -2.39 4.49 -1.38
CA TYR A 6 -2.09 5.20 -2.62
C TYR A 6 -0.79 4.70 -3.27
N ALA A 7 0.25 4.46 -2.47
CA ALA A 7 1.53 3.96 -2.95
C ALA A 7 1.39 2.53 -3.54
N ALA A 8 0.63 1.67 -2.87
CA ALA A 8 0.31 0.32 -3.34
C ALA A 8 -0.55 0.34 -4.62
N TRP A 9 -1.57 1.20 -4.69
CA TRP A 9 -2.40 1.40 -5.88
C TRP A 9 -1.61 1.91 -7.09
N GLN A 10 -0.59 2.75 -6.86
CA GLN A 10 0.27 3.30 -7.91
C GLN A 10 1.38 2.34 -8.35
N GLY A 11 1.58 1.22 -7.63
CA GLY A 11 2.67 0.30 -7.91
C GLY A 11 4.07 0.89 -7.67
N LYS A 12 4.17 1.92 -6.82
CA LYS A 12 5.44 2.63 -6.59
C LYS A 12 6.13 2.11 -5.34
N LEU A 13 7.20 1.35 -5.59
CA LEU A 13 7.99 0.65 -4.58
C LEU A 13 8.75 1.59 -3.64
N GLU A 14 9.31 2.70 -4.15
CA GLU A 14 10.06 3.68 -3.35
C GLU A 14 9.19 4.38 -2.28
N PRO A 15 8.00 4.93 -2.60
CA PRO A 15 7.06 5.45 -1.61
C PRO A 15 6.64 4.40 -0.57
N VAL A 16 6.42 3.15 -0.97
CA VAL A 16 6.10 2.07 -0.03
C VAL A 16 7.25 1.82 0.94
N ARG A 17 8.49 1.71 0.44
CA ARG A 17 9.69 1.56 1.30
C ARG A 17 9.87 2.72 2.27
N LEU A 18 9.66 3.95 1.82
CA LEU A 18 9.78 5.13 2.68
C LEU A 18 8.74 5.13 3.80
N LEU A 19 7.49 4.81 3.47
CA LEU A 19 6.40 4.71 4.45
C LEU A 19 6.60 3.56 5.43
N LEU A 20 7.09 2.40 4.96
CA LEU A 20 7.47 1.27 5.81
C LEU A 20 8.58 1.66 6.80
N ARG A 21 9.63 2.35 6.33
CA ARG A 21 10.71 2.87 7.19
C ARG A 21 10.22 3.90 8.21
N ALA A 22 9.20 4.66 7.86
CA ALA A 22 8.55 5.60 8.78
C ALA A 22 7.61 4.93 9.80
N GLY A 23 7.50 3.59 9.79
CA GLY A 23 6.64 2.84 10.71
C GLY A 23 5.17 2.81 10.28
N ALA A 24 4.88 2.97 8.99
CA ALA A 24 3.51 2.87 8.50
C ALA A 24 2.93 1.48 8.75
N VAL A 25 1.74 1.43 9.35
CA VAL A 25 1.04 0.18 9.62
C VAL A 25 0.45 -0.36 8.31
N VAL A 26 1.01 -1.46 7.84
CA VAL A 26 0.65 -2.14 6.58
C VAL A 26 -0.70 -2.87 6.62
N ASN A 27 -1.17 -3.21 7.81
CA ASN A 27 -2.38 -4.03 7.98
C ASN A 27 -3.65 -3.19 8.16
N VAL A 28 -3.62 -1.89 7.87
CA VAL A 28 -4.80 -1.05 8.04
C VAL A 28 -5.71 -1.13 6.83
N ALA A 29 -6.93 -1.58 7.07
CA ALA A 29 -7.99 -1.57 6.09
C ALA A 29 -8.40 -0.14 5.68
N SER A 30 -8.72 0.04 4.39
CA SER A 30 -9.40 1.22 3.88
C SER A 30 -10.86 1.22 4.33
N GLN A 31 -11.63 2.24 3.93
CA GLN A 31 -13.07 2.29 4.19
C GLN A 31 -13.81 1.10 3.55
N ASP A 32 -13.25 0.53 2.48
CA ASP A 32 -13.77 -0.62 1.77
C ASP A 32 -13.25 -1.96 2.31
N GLY A 33 -12.57 -1.95 3.47
CA GLY A 33 -11.99 -3.15 4.06
C GLY A 33 -10.67 -3.60 3.42
N GLN A 34 -10.13 -2.85 2.45
CA GLN A 34 -8.94 -3.27 1.70
C GLN A 34 -7.63 -2.81 2.37
N ILE A 35 -6.70 -3.73 2.60
CA ILE A 35 -5.33 -3.35 3.00
C ILE A 35 -4.53 -2.90 1.78
N PRO A 36 -3.46 -2.10 1.94
CA PRO A 36 -2.59 -1.68 0.86
C PRO A 36 -2.14 -2.84 -0.05
N LEU A 37 -1.81 -4.00 0.52
CA LEU A 37 -1.41 -5.18 -0.25
C LEU A 37 -2.53 -5.73 -1.15
N HIS A 38 -3.81 -5.60 -0.75
CA HIS A 38 -4.94 -5.97 -1.62
C HIS A 38 -4.99 -5.07 -2.86
N LEU A 39 -4.70 -3.76 -2.69
CA LEU A 39 -4.62 -2.83 -3.82
C LEU A 39 -3.42 -3.16 -4.72
N ALA A 40 -2.24 -3.41 -4.15
CA ALA A 40 -1.08 -3.82 -4.95
C ALA A 40 -1.40 -5.09 -5.77
N ALA A 41 -1.97 -6.12 -5.15
CA ALA A 41 -2.33 -7.37 -5.82
C ALA A 41 -3.45 -7.16 -6.87
N GLN A 42 -4.48 -6.37 -6.57
CA GLN A 42 -5.60 -6.10 -7.49
C GLN A 42 -5.14 -5.42 -8.78
N TYR A 43 -4.13 -4.55 -8.68
CA TYR A 43 -3.58 -3.79 -9.81
C TYR A 43 -2.33 -4.45 -10.41
N GLY A 44 -1.96 -5.65 -9.96
CA GLY A 44 -0.85 -6.44 -10.52
C GLY A 44 0.55 -5.94 -10.14
N HIS A 45 0.66 -5.19 -9.05
CA HIS A 45 1.91 -4.65 -8.52
C HIS A 45 2.55 -5.61 -7.51
N TYR A 46 3.00 -6.78 -8.00
CA TYR A 46 3.56 -7.84 -7.13
C TYR A 46 4.92 -7.49 -6.51
N ASP A 47 5.61 -6.49 -7.04
CA ASP A 47 6.94 -6.08 -6.56
C ASP A 47 6.87 -5.14 -5.34
N VAL A 48 5.66 -4.70 -4.95
CA VAL A 48 5.43 -3.61 -3.97
C VAL A 48 4.98 -4.12 -2.61
#